data_AF-A0A929L602-F1
#
_entry.id   AF-A0A929L602-F1
#
_cell.length_a   1.000
_cell.length_b   1.000
_cell.length_c   1.000
_cell.angle_alpha   90.00
_cell.angle_beta   90.00
_cell.angle_gamma   90.00
#
_symmetry.space_group_name_H-M   'P 1'
#
loop_
_entity.id
_entity.type
_entity.pdbx_description
1 polymer ?
#
loop_
_entity_poly.entity_id
_entity_poly.type
_entity_poly.pdbx_seq_one_letter_code
_entity_poly.pdbx_strand_id
1 'polypeptide(L)'
;MNKGDVLLTVETWLKGLSSDNVLEATLSGKFDRNIDDLGRNITFAKHRVYLRWNPDMEVPVQNYPWQFRSAQLYRRAFDHVAKRIKKIAPQTVVIWGPTGYPGDTEYWPGNQYVDMVSITLGSRSEFIAKNYPIQKDIKALLRSKLHRMRYINKPILVLTSDRFDKKLITNNLLNEQTAYMRDNSEMVYSAKLYADTEAIKPVRARLHIGVYDPDEKLTDLPGINVEHIFTDIGELQKGLFKKKFDAITKRGHDVILTVEPWRDTSNISDTDVTKSILNGRYNNVIKNLFRIIGTTERVVYLRWMHEMEIPIHRYPWQSRDPVSYIKAFRYFMLFDGGTPKNVKKVWGPAGDRGSVDFWPGDDVVDYISIAIYGLPDKNITDPNLQESFKSAFYRKYYRMRFLDKPLFITEFGVKGPQTYQDAWLAGASVTIKENRHIFGISYFNQVDNPAAWGKIKAPNWAISKASMQKFIKAVNDDNSR
;
A
#
# COMPACT_ATOMS: atom_id res chain seq x y z
N MET A 1 -23.13 -14.91 18.71
CA MET A 1 -22.70 -15.47 20.02
C MET A 1 -23.94 -15.66 20.87
N ASN A 2 -24.07 -16.81 21.50
CA ASN A 2 -25.21 -17.15 22.36
C ASN A 2 -24.89 -16.83 23.82
N LYS A 3 -25.93 -16.78 24.67
CA LYS A 3 -25.76 -16.65 26.12
C LYS A 3 -24.92 -17.83 26.63
N GLY A 4 -23.83 -17.53 27.35
CA GLY A 4 -22.89 -18.51 27.90
C GLY A 4 -21.66 -18.79 27.03
N ASP A 5 -21.65 -18.35 25.76
CA ASP A 5 -20.44 -18.38 24.92
C ASP A 5 -19.32 -17.52 25.53
N VAL A 6 -18.06 -17.94 25.34
CA VAL A 6 -16.88 -17.27 25.90
C VAL A 6 -15.97 -16.76 24.79
N LEU A 7 -15.65 -15.47 24.79
CA LEU A 7 -14.55 -14.90 24.02
C LEU A 7 -13.29 -14.85 24.88
N LEU A 8 -12.31 -15.68 24.55
CA LEU A 8 -11.02 -15.74 25.20
C LEU A 8 -9.98 -15.01 24.34
N THR A 9 -9.48 -13.88 24.84
CA THR A 9 -8.28 -13.24 24.27
C THR A 9 -7.05 -13.83 24.95
N VAL A 10 -6.17 -14.44 24.16
CA VAL A 10 -4.93 -15.07 24.63
C VAL A 10 -3.75 -14.23 24.19
N GLU A 11 -2.93 -13.84 25.15
CA GLU A 11 -1.71 -13.08 24.93
C GLU A 11 -0.49 -13.90 25.34
N THR A 12 0.51 -13.97 24.48
CA THR A 12 1.78 -14.62 24.82
C THR A 12 2.78 -13.57 25.30
N TRP A 13 3.38 -13.82 26.45
CA TRP A 13 4.37 -12.95 27.07
C TRP A 13 5.61 -13.77 27.46
N LEU A 14 6.79 -13.20 27.22
CA LEU A 14 8.03 -13.70 27.81
C LEU A 14 8.24 -12.99 29.16
N LYS A 15 9.07 -11.95 29.20
CA LYS A 15 9.25 -11.07 30.36
C LYS A 15 9.10 -9.61 29.91
N GLY A 16 7.89 -9.07 30.01
CA GLY A 16 7.57 -7.72 29.54
C GLY A 16 7.78 -7.54 28.02
N LEU A 17 8.07 -6.31 27.59
CA LEU A 17 8.31 -5.93 26.19
C LEU A 17 9.73 -6.26 25.68
N SER A 18 10.37 -7.31 26.24
CA SER A 18 11.75 -7.73 25.99
C SER A 18 12.17 -7.70 24.50
N SER A 19 13.48 -7.55 24.24
CA SER A 19 14.07 -7.72 22.90
C SER A 19 13.79 -9.11 22.31
N ASP A 20 13.61 -10.12 23.16
CA ASP A 20 13.32 -11.49 22.73
C ASP A 20 12.01 -11.58 21.97
N ASN A 21 12.05 -12.24 20.83
CA ASN A 21 10.93 -12.32 19.91
C ASN A 21 9.92 -13.37 20.36
N VAL A 22 8.81 -12.95 20.96
CA VAL A 22 7.76 -13.85 21.47
C VAL A 22 7.15 -14.75 20.39
N LEU A 23 7.15 -14.30 19.13
CA LEU A 23 6.64 -15.08 18.00
C LEU A 23 7.60 -16.21 17.63
N GLU A 24 8.92 -15.98 17.69
CA GLU A 24 9.93 -17.04 17.53
C GLU A 24 9.87 -18.03 18.69
N ALA A 25 9.71 -17.56 19.93
CA ALA A 25 9.51 -18.43 21.09
C ALA A 25 8.24 -19.29 20.96
N THR A 26 7.19 -18.75 20.36
CA THR A 26 5.98 -19.53 20.03
C THR A 26 6.31 -20.63 19.03
N LEU A 27 7.04 -20.31 17.96
CA LEU A 27 7.43 -21.29 16.94
C LEU A 27 8.44 -22.33 17.42
N SER A 28 9.26 -22.02 18.42
CA SER A 28 10.19 -22.99 19.02
C SER A 28 9.53 -23.90 20.05
N GLY A 29 8.22 -23.76 20.26
CA GLY A 29 7.44 -24.62 21.16
C GLY A 29 7.45 -24.19 22.62
N LYS A 30 7.96 -22.99 22.96
CA LYS A 30 8.05 -22.52 24.36
C LYS A 30 6.69 -22.47 25.07
N PHE A 31 5.61 -22.23 24.31
CA PHE A 31 4.24 -22.16 24.84
C PHE A 31 3.40 -23.41 24.55
N ASP A 32 3.96 -24.46 23.93
CA ASP A 32 3.19 -25.60 23.44
C ASP A 32 2.40 -26.30 24.54
N ARG A 33 3.03 -26.53 25.69
CA ARG A 33 2.35 -27.15 26.84
C ARG A 33 1.18 -26.30 27.33
N ASN A 34 1.37 -24.98 27.43
CA ASN A 34 0.31 -24.05 27.85
C ASN A 34 -0.85 -24.01 26.85
N ILE A 35 -0.53 -24.02 25.55
CA ILE A 35 -1.54 -24.05 24.47
C ILE A 35 -2.31 -25.37 24.50
N ASP A 36 -1.62 -26.48 24.76
CA ASP A 36 -2.26 -27.80 24.87
C ASP A 36 -3.18 -27.91 26.06
N ASP A 37 -2.71 -27.43 27.22
CA ASP A 37 -3.52 -27.40 28.44
C ASP A 37 -4.73 -26.49 28.28
N LEU A 38 -4.57 -25.34 27.61
CA LEU A 38 -5.69 -24.48 27.21
C LEU A 38 -6.67 -25.23 26.31
N GLY A 39 -6.18 -25.91 25.27
CA GLY A 39 -7.00 -26.72 24.38
C GLY A 39 -7.80 -27.78 25.15
N ARG A 40 -7.15 -28.53 26.05
CA ARG A 40 -7.81 -29.53 26.90
C ARG A 40 -8.89 -28.88 27.77
N ASN A 41 -8.60 -27.75 28.40
CA ASN A 41 -9.59 -27.02 29.21
C ASN A 41 -10.82 -26.60 28.40
N ILE A 42 -10.63 -26.19 27.14
CA ILE A 42 -11.74 -25.82 26.24
C ILE A 42 -12.63 -27.03 25.92
N THR A 43 -12.11 -28.27 25.93
CA THR A 43 -12.94 -29.47 25.69
C THR A 43 -14.01 -29.71 26.76
N PHE A 44 -13.82 -29.18 27.98
CA PHE A 44 -14.81 -29.24 29.04
C PHE A 44 -15.88 -28.14 28.98
N ALA A 45 -15.74 -27.17 28.07
CA ALA A 45 -16.68 -26.06 27.95
C ALA A 45 -18.04 -26.55 27.38
N LYS A 46 -19.12 -26.24 28.10
CA LYS A 46 -20.51 -26.53 27.65
C LYS A 46 -21.02 -25.57 26.58
N HIS A 47 -20.34 -24.43 26.42
CA HIS A 47 -20.68 -23.38 25.47
C HIS A 47 -19.52 -23.17 24.49
N ARG A 48 -19.79 -22.43 23.40
CA ARG A 48 -18.81 -22.22 22.35
C ARG A 48 -17.71 -21.29 22.85
N VAL A 49 -16.46 -21.70 22.64
CA VAL A 49 -15.28 -20.88 22.93
C VAL A 49 -14.77 -20.24 21.64
N TYR A 50 -14.61 -18.93 21.69
CA TYR A 50 -14.03 -18.11 20.64
C TYR A 50 -12.64 -17.69 21.10
N LEU A 51 -11.58 -18.11 20.42
CA LEU A 51 -10.19 -17.86 20.81
C LEU A 51 -9.57 -16.80 19.90
N ARG A 52 -9.22 -15.65 20.46
CA ARG A 52 -8.54 -14.53 19.78
C ARG A 52 -7.09 -14.46 20.28
N TRP A 53 -6.13 -14.86 19.46
CA TRP A 53 -4.71 -14.92 19.87
C TRP A 53 -3.93 -13.69 19.40
N ASN A 54 -3.12 -13.10 20.29
CA ASN A 54 -2.22 -11.98 20.05
C ASN A 54 -2.80 -10.90 19.11
N PRO A 55 -3.84 -10.19 19.56
CA PRO A 55 -4.52 -9.20 18.73
C PRO A 55 -3.71 -7.93 18.49
N ASP A 56 -4.21 -7.04 17.62
CA ASP A 56 -3.65 -5.70 17.39
C ASP A 56 -2.21 -5.71 16.83
N MET A 57 -1.82 -6.81 16.20
CA MET A 57 -0.47 -7.07 15.71
C MET A 57 0.01 -6.09 14.64
N GLU A 58 -0.93 -5.49 13.90
CA GLU A 58 -0.66 -4.59 12.79
C GLU A 58 -0.34 -3.16 13.24
N VAL A 59 -0.71 -2.80 14.46
CA VAL A 59 -0.59 -1.43 14.96
C VAL A 59 0.90 -1.16 15.29
N PRO A 60 1.53 -0.15 14.66
CA PRO A 60 2.96 0.10 14.78
C PRO A 60 3.29 0.87 16.07
N VAL A 61 3.08 0.21 17.21
CA VAL A 61 3.41 0.70 18.55
C VAL A 61 4.04 -0.41 19.37
N GLN A 62 4.63 -0.10 20.51
CA GLN A 62 5.20 -1.09 21.42
C GLN A 62 4.31 -1.26 22.66
N ASN A 63 3.05 -1.64 22.44
CA ASN A 63 2.10 -1.93 23.52
C ASN A 63 2.08 -3.43 23.88
N TYR A 64 2.31 -4.29 22.88
CA TYR A 64 2.40 -5.75 23.02
C TYR A 64 3.71 -6.30 22.42
N PRO A 65 4.25 -7.43 22.93
CA PRO A 65 5.56 -7.95 22.52
C PRO A 65 5.60 -8.53 21.10
N TRP A 66 4.43 -8.80 20.49
CA TRP A 66 4.31 -9.24 19.09
C TRP A 66 4.15 -8.10 18.08
N GLN A 67 4.00 -6.85 18.53
CA GLN A 67 4.00 -5.67 17.65
C GLN A 67 5.42 -5.31 17.23
N PHE A 68 5.57 -4.56 16.12
CA PHE A 68 6.85 -4.30 15.46
C PHE A 68 7.65 -5.57 15.08
N ARG A 69 6.96 -6.71 14.97
CA ARG A 69 7.53 -7.96 14.45
C ARG A 69 7.08 -8.19 13.01
N SER A 70 7.82 -9.05 12.30
CA SER A 70 7.52 -9.43 10.93
C SER A 70 6.11 -10.02 10.81
N ALA A 71 5.35 -9.56 9.81
CA ALA A 71 4.02 -10.08 9.54
C ALA A 71 4.06 -11.55 9.13
N GLN A 72 5.09 -11.98 8.39
CA GLN A 72 5.30 -13.39 8.05
C GLN A 72 5.52 -14.25 9.31
N LEU A 73 6.29 -13.72 10.27
CA LEU A 73 6.55 -14.40 11.52
C LEU A 73 5.27 -14.52 12.37
N TYR A 74 4.46 -13.46 12.44
CA TYR A 74 3.17 -13.49 13.12
C TYR A 74 2.25 -14.55 12.51
N ARG A 75 2.12 -14.59 11.18
CA ARG A 75 1.27 -15.56 10.48
C ARG A 75 1.68 -17.00 10.79
N ARG A 76 2.98 -17.31 10.71
CA ARG A 76 3.50 -18.64 11.05
C ARG A 76 3.21 -19.02 12.51
N ALA A 77 3.39 -18.08 13.44
CA ALA A 77 3.12 -18.32 14.84
C ALA A 77 1.61 -18.47 15.11
N PHE A 78 0.76 -17.70 14.43
CA PHE A 78 -0.69 -17.85 14.46
C PHE A 78 -1.10 -19.26 14.01
N ASP A 79 -0.60 -19.71 12.85
CA ASP A 79 -0.90 -21.04 12.32
C ASP A 79 -0.44 -22.15 13.26
N HIS A 80 0.72 -22.00 13.89
CA HIS A 80 1.22 -22.92 14.91
C HIS A 80 0.23 -23.06 16.07
N VAL A 81 -0.17 -21.95 16.69
CA VAL A 81 -1.13 -21.97 17.81
C VAL A 81 -2.49 -22.51 17.37
N ALA A 82 -3.01 -22.01 16.25
CA ALA A 82 -4.35 -22.37 15.78
C ALA A 82 -4.45 -23.84 15.39
N LYS A 83 -3.43 -24.40 14.72
CA LYS A 83 -3.33 -25.83 14.39
C LYS A 83 -3.37 -26.69 15.66
N ARG A 84 -2.62 -26.30 16.70
CA ARG A 84 -2.57 -27.03 17.97
C ARG A 84 -3.91 -27.01 18.70
N ILE A 85 -4.54 -25.84 18.79
CA ILE A 85 -5.89 -25.70 19.36
C ILE A 85 -6.90 -26.53 18.58
N LYS A 86 -6.93 -26.44 17.24
CA LYS A 86 -7.86 -27.21 16.40
C LYS A 86 -7.64 -28.72 16.51
N LYS A 87 -6.41 -29.17 16.76
CA LYS A 87 -6.11 -30.60 16.97
C LYS A 87 -6.71 -31.13 18.29
N ILE A 88 -6.72 -30.34 19.35
CA ILE A 88 -7.15 -30.77 20.70
C ILE A 88 -8.63 -30.44 20.95
N ALA A 89 -9.07 -29.28 20.53
CA ALA A 89 -10.42 -28.75 20.71
C ALA A 89 -10.98 -28.22 19.37
N PRO A 90 -11.32 -29.12 18.41
CA PRO A 90 -11.76 -28.75 17.06
C PRO A 90 -13.02 -27.86 17.02
N GLN A 91 -13.84 -27.89 18.09
CA GLN A 91 -15.04 -27.06 18.24
C GLN A 91 -14.74 -25.58 18.49
N THR A 92 -13.50 -25.22 18.83
CA THR A 92 -13.08 -23.83 19.09
C THR A 92 -13.22 -22.99 17.83
N VAL A 93 -13.80 -21.79 17.98
CA VAL A 93 -13.84 -20.77 16.92
C VAL A 93 -12.58 -19.92 17.03
N VAL A 94 -11.62 -20.12 16.15
CA VAL A 94 -10.36 -19.37 16.13
C VAL A 94 -10.58 -18.05 15.39
N ILE A 95 -10.23 -16.96 16.08
CA ILE A 95 -10.37 -15.59 15.60
C ILE A 95 -9.01 -15.01 15.24
N TRP A 96 -8.86 -14.53 14.01
CA TRP A 96 -7.80 -13.58 13.69
C TRP A 96 -8.24 -12.17 14.12
N GLY A 97 -7.41 -11.50 14.92
CA GLY A 97 -7.88 -10.37 15.72
C GLY A 97 -7.21 -9.02 15.47
N PRO A 98 -7.21 -8.46 14.25
CA PRO A 98 -6.72 -7.10 14.03
C PRO A 98 -7.61 -6.09 14.75
N THR A 99 -7.14 -4.85 14.87
CA THR A 99 -7.99 -3.70 15.20
C THR A 99 -8.73 -3.19 13.96
N GLY A 100 -8.21 -3.46 12.77
CA GLY A 100 -8.62 -2.83 11.51
C GLY A 100 -7.85 -1.53 11.25
N TYR A 101 -6.63 -1.42 11.77
CA TYR A 101 -5.71 -0.32 11.48
C TYR A 101 -5.08 -0.52 10.09
N PRO A 102 -4.69 0.55 9.37
CA PRO A 102 -3.98 0.41 8.10
C PRO A 102 -2.85 -0.63 8.14
N GLY A 103 -2.81 -1.55 7.17
CA GLY A 103 -1.81 -2.62 7.10
C GLY A 103 -2.18 -3.94 7.79
N ASP A 104 -3.40 -4.09 8.28
CA ASP A 104 -3.94 -5.35 8.83
C ASP A 104 -3.75 -6.56 7.90
N THR A 105 -4.04 -6.42 6.62
CA THR A 105 -3.92 -7.48 5.60
C THR A 105 -2.49 -8.02 5.44
N GLU A 106 -1.46 -7.28 5.85
CA GLU A 106 -0.07 -7.78 5.90
C GLU A 106 0.04 -9.02 6.83
N TYR A 107 -0.78 -9.04 7.89
CA TYR A 107 -0.79 -10.04 8.97
C TYR A 107 -1.85 -11.13 8.82
N TRP A 108 -2.64 -11.11 7.73
CA TRP A 108 -3.67 -12.14 7.47
C TRP A 108 -3.02 -13.54 7.36
N PRO A 109 -3.32 -14.50 8.28
CA PRO A 109 -2.72 -15.83 8.24
C PRO A 109 -3.21 -16.67 7.06
N GLY A 110 -4.46 -16.51 6.65
CA GLY A 110 -5.13 -17.32 5.65
C GLY A 110 -6.39 -17.98 6.22
N ASN A 111 -7.16 -18.65 5.36
CA ASN A 111 -8.46 -19.24 5.70
C ASN A 111 -8.34 -20.55 6.48
N GLN A 112 -7.19 -21.24 6.41
CA GLN A 112 -7.04 -22.62 6.86
C GLN A 112 -7.48 -22.84 8.32
N TYR A 113 -7.07 -21.94 9.22
CA TYR A 113 -7.35 -22.07 10.65
C TYR A 113 -8.23 -20.95 11.21
N VAL A 114 -8.60 -19.95 10.41
CA VAL A 114 -9.43 -18.83 10.86
C VAL A 114 -10.89 -19.14 10.59
N ASP A 115 -11.71 -19.13 11.63
CA ASP A 115 -13.17 -19.27 11.50
C ASP A 115 -13.88 -17.92 11.41
N MET A 116 -13.31 -16.89 12.04
CA MET A 116 -13.89 -15.55 12.15
C MET A 116 -12.79 -14.49 12.28
N VAL A 117 -13.10 -13.25 11.93
CA VAL A 117 -12.22 -12.09 12.17
C VAL A 117 -12.84 -11.20 13.23
N SER A 118 -12.05 -10.55 14.06
CA SER A 118 -12.53 -9.44 14.87
C SER A 118 -11.92 -8.12 14.42
N ILE A 119 -12.68 -7.03 14.55
CA ILE A 119 -12.13 -5.67 14.58
C ILE A 119 -12.38 -5.06 15.96
N THR A 120 -11.46 -4.24 16.44
CA THR A 120 -11.61 -3.55 17.74
C THR A 120 -11.74 -2.05 17.52
N LEU A 121 -12.81 -1.46 18.04
CA LEU A 121 -13.03 -0.02 18.07
C LEU A 121 -12.40 0.55 19.34
N GLY A 122 -11.35 1.34 19.16
CA GLY A 122 -10.66 2.04 20.25
C GLY A 122 -9.70 1.18 21.03
N SER A 123 -8.97 0.27 20.39
CA SER A 123 -7.92 -0.47 21.07
C SER A 123 -6.90 0.48 21.71
N ARG A 124 -6.26 0.04 22.80
CA ARG A 124 -5.20 0.82 23.46
C ARG A 124 -4.06 1.15 22.48
N SER A 125 -3.70 0.20 21.61
CA SER A 125 -2.63 0.39 20.62
C SER A 125 -2.94 1.52 19.63
N GLU A 126 -4.18 1.64 19.17
CA GLU A 126 -4.57 2.71 18.24
C GLU A 126 -4.47 4.10 18.86
N PHE A 127 -4.81 4.25 20.13
CA PHE A 127 -4.70 5.53 20.82
C PHE A 127 -3.25 5.97 21.07
N ILE A 128 -2.31 5.02 21.14
CA ILE A 128 -0.88 5.31 21.24
C ILE A 128 -0.31 5.70 19.88
N ALA A 129 -0.84 5.12 18.81
CA ALA A 129 -0.37 5.37 17.45
C ALA A 129 -0.71 6.80 16.99
N LYS A 130 0.28 7.49 16.41
CA LYS A 130 0.13 8.88 15.94
C LYS A 130 0.17 9.03 14.42
N ASN A 131 0.37 7.92 13.71
CA ASN A 131 0.72 7.94 12.29
C ASN A 131 -0.50 8.12 11.38
N TYR A 132 -1.69 7.75 11.84
CA TYR A 132 -2.93 7.85 11.08
C TYR A 132 -4.01 8.53 11.93
N PRO A 133 -4.81 9.45 11.35
CA PRO A 133 -5.87 10.11 12.09
C PRO A 133 -6.96 9.11 12.50
N ILE A 134 -7.36 9.16 13.77
CA ILE A 134 -8.52 8.41 14.25
C ILE A 134 -9.79 9.13 13.79
N GLN A 135 -10.70 8.40 13.15
CA GLN A 135 -12.01 8.92 12.77
C GLN A 135 -12.79 9.29 14.04
N LYS A 136 -13.25 10.54 14.13
CA LYS A 136 -13.98 11.05 15.31
C LYS A 136 -15.40 10.51 15.42
N ASP A 137 -16.02 10.22 14.28
CA ASP A 137 -17.37 9.67 14.18
C ASP A 137 -17.34 8.14 14.21
N ILE A 138 -18.19 7.52 15.02
CA ILE A 138 -18.23 6.05 15.21
C ILE A 138 -18.62 5.33 13.91
N LYS A 139 -19.50 5.93 13.11
CA LYS A 139 -19.94 5.37 11.83
C LYS A 139 -18.80 5.36 10.82
N ALA A 140 -18.08 6.48 10.68
CA ALA A 140 -16.89 6.58 9.84
C ALA A 140 -15.76 5.65 10.33
N LEU A 141 -15.54 5.56 11.65
CA LEU A 141 -14.55 4.66 12.24
C LEU A 141 -14.85 3.20 11.89
N LEU A 142 -16.07 2.76 12.17
CA LEU A 142 -16.53 1.40 11.87
C LEU A 142 -16.41 1.09 10.37
N ARG A 143 -16.89 2.01 9.51
CA ARG A 143 -16.79 1.86 8.06
C ARG A 143 -15.36 1.66 7.59
N SER A 144 -14.44 2.51 8.06
CA SER A 144 -13.03 2.45 7.63
C SER A 144 -12.36 1.12 8.01
N LYS A 145 -12.69 0.57 9.18
CA LYS A 145 -12.16 -0.72 9.66
C LYS A 145 -12.75 -1.90 8.89
N LEU A 146 -14.07 -1.89 8.68
CA LEU A 146 -14.72 -2.93 7.89
C LEU A 146 -14.24 -2.91 6.43
N HIS A 147 -13.97 -1.73 5.87
CA HIS A 147 -13.45 -1.59 4.51
C HIS A 147 -12.15 -2.36 4.29
N ARG A 148 -11.26 -2.40 5.29
CA ARG A 148 -9.98 -3.13 5.19
C ARG A 148 -10.18 -4.64 5.21
N MET A 149 -11.29 -5.12 5.77
CA MET A 149 -11.65 -6.54 5.79
C MET A 149 -12.21 -7.05 4.46
N ARG A 150 -12.36 -6.19 3.44
CA ARG A 150 -12.96 -6.56 2.14
C ARG A 150 -12.25 -7.69 1.38
N TYR A 151 -11.02 -8.01 1.75
CA TYR A 151 -10.23 -9.11 1.19
C TYR A 151 -10.45 -10.44 1.93
N ILE A 152 -11.23 -10.45 3.01
CA ILE A 152 -11.31 -11.57 3.94
C ILE A 152 -12.72 -12.18 3.88
N ASN A 153 -12.81 -13.43 3.42
CA ASN A 153 -14.08 -14.15 3.33
C ASN A 153 -14.45 -14.83 4.66
N LYS A 154 -14.62 -14.03 5.71
CA LYS A 154 -14.97 -14.53 7.05
C LYS A 154 -15.99 -13.61 7.73
N PRO A 155 -16.84 -14.15 8.61
CA PRO A 155 -17.66 -13.32 9.48
C PRO A 155 -16.80 -12.37 10.31
N ILE A 156 -17.32 -11.17 10.59
CA ILE A 156 -16.61 -10.14 11.35
C ILE A 156 -17.32 -9.90 12.68
N LEU A 157 -16.58 -10.07 13.78
CA LEU A 157 -16.97 -9.69 15.12
C LEU A 157 -16.50 -8.25 15.41
N VAL A 158 -17.45 -7.35 15.70
CA VAL A 158 -17.13 -5.97 16.10
C VAL A 158 -17.01 -5.91 17.62
N LEU A 159 -15.82 -5.55 18.10
CA LEU A 159 -15.52 -5.36 19.52
C LEU A 159 -15.35 -3.87 19.83
N THR A 160 -15.72 -3.45 21.03
CA THR A 160 -15.43 -2.12 21.58
C THR A 160 -14.51 -2.27 22.78
N SER A 161 -13.54 -1.36 22.93
CA SER A 161 -12.81 -1.24 24.19
C SER A 161 -13.65 -0.56 25.27
N ASP A 162 -13.11 -0.52 26.49
CA ASP A 162 -13.64 0.26 27.62
C ASP A 162 -13.73 1.77 27.36
N ARG A 163 -13.05 2.26 26.31
CA ARG A 163 -13.05 3.68 25.91
C ARG A 163 -14.23 4.07 25.02
N PHE A 164 -15.00 3.10 24.53
CA PHE A 164 -16.21 3.35 23.74
C PHE A 164 -17.42 2.79 24.47
N ASP A 165 -18.49 3.60 24.57
CA ASP A 165 -19.77 3.07 25.04
C ASP A 165 -20.30 2.06 24.01
N LYS A 166 -20.42 0.79 24.43
CA LYS A 166 -20.98 -0.28 23.60
C LYS A 166 -22.38 0.03 23.06
N LYS A 167 -23.14 0.92 23.72
CA LYS A 167 -24.45 1.38 23.26
C LYS A 167 -24.37 2.15 21.93
N LEU A 168 -23.19 2.66 21.55
CA LEU A 168 -22.96 3.30 20.26
C LEU A 168 -23.04 2.32 19.08
N ILE A 169 -22.82 1.02 19.33
CA ILE A 169 -22.92 -0.02 18.30
C ILE A 169 -24.32 -0.61 18.31
N THR A 170 -25.22 0.04 17.59
CA THR A 170 -26.62 -0.38 17.46
C THR A 170 -26.82 -1.29 16.25
N ASN A 171 -27.90 -2.08 16.25
CA ASN A 171 -28.31 -2.84 15.08
C ASN A 171 -28.54 -1.93 13.86
N ASN A 172 -29.06 -0.72 14.07
CA ASN A 172 -29.23 0.26 13.00
C ASN A 172 -27.88 0.65 12.36
N LEU A 173 -26.85 0.95 13.17
CA LEU A 173 -25.53 1.29 12.67
C LEU A 173 -24.91 0.14 11.84
N LEU A 174 -25.07 -1.10 12.29
CA LEU A 174 -24.60 -2.30 11.59
C LEU A 174 -25.36 -2.53 10.28
N ASN A 175 -26.68 -2.34 10.29
CA ASN A 175 -27.52 -2.43 9.09
C ASN A 175 -27.14 -1.36 8.07
N GLU A 176 -26.84 -0.14 8.50
CA GLU A 176 -26.35 0.93 7.62
C GLU A 176 -25.00 0.58 6.97
N GLN A 177 -24.06 -0.03 7.70
CA GLN A 177 -22.79 -0.46 7.10
C GLN A 177 -22.98 -1.60 6.11
N THR A 178 -23.88 -2.54 6.44
CA THR A 178 -24.21 -3.67 5.57
C THR A 178 -24.86 -3.18 4.28
N ALA A 179 -25.80 -2.24 4.36
CA ALA A 179 -26.41 -1.60 3.19
C ALA A 179 -25.35 -0.88 2.35
N TYR A 180 -24.50 -0.06 2.99
CA TYR A 180 -23.41 0.62 2.30
C TYR A 180 -22.48 -0.35 1.55
N MET A 181 -22.11 -1.48 2.14
CA MET A 181 -21.27 -2.47 1.45
C MET A 181 -22.01 -3.16 0.31
N ARG A 182 -23.29 -3.48 0.50
CA ARG A 182 -24.13 -4.06 -0.55
C ARG A 182 -24.23 -3.14 -1.75
N ASP A 183 -24.46 -1.85 -1.53
CA ASP A 183 -24.56 -0.82 -2.58
C ASP A 183 -23.24 -0.63 -3.35
N ASN A 184 -22.11 -1.10 -2.79
CA ASN A 184 -20.79 -1.03 -3.41
C ASN A 184 -20.19 -2.43 -3.69
N SER A 185 -21.02 -3.47 -3.70
CA SER A 185 -20.57 -4.88 -3.77
C SER A 185 -19.94 -5.26 -5.09
N GLU A 186 -20.42 -4.75 -6.22
CA GLU A 186 -19.84 -5.07 -7.53
C GLU A 186 -18.43 -4.48 -7.70
N MET A 187 -18.20 -3.30 -7.13
CA MET A 187 -17.02 -2.48 -7.41
C MET A 187 -15.95 -2.54 -6.31
N VAL A 188 -16.34 -2.47 -5.04
CA VAL A 188 -15.42 -2.27 -3.91
C VAL A 188 -15.39 -3.48 -2.98
N TYR A 189 -16.55 -4.12 -2.76
CA TYR A 189 -16.71 -5.23 -1.82
C TYR A 189 -17.01 -6.55 -2.53
N SER A 190 -16.46 -6.72 -3.74
CA SER A 190 -16.69 -7.91 -4.55
C SER A 190 -16.02 -9.13 -3.93
N ALA A 191 -16.73 -10.26 -3.91
CA ALA A 191 -16.17 -11.54 -3.46
C ALA A 191 -14.96 -11.99 -4.29
N LYS A 192 -14.77 -11.44 -5.50
CA LYS A 192 -13.58 -11.66 -6.34
C LYS A 192 -12.28 -11.15 -5.70
N LEU A 193 -12.38 -10.22 -4.74
CA LEU A 193 -11.23 -9.67 -4.01
C LEU A 193 -10.79 -10.56 -2.84
N TYR A 194 -11.54 -11.61 -2.51
CA TYR A 194 -11.17 -12.45 -1.38
C TYR A 194 -9.82 -13.14 -1.61
N ALA A 195 -8.94 -12.99 -0.63
CA ALA A 195 -7.57 -13.49 -0.68
C ALA A 195 -7.30 -14.45 0.47
N ASP A 196 -6.56 -15.51 0.16
CA ASP A 196 -6.10 -16.51 1.12
C ASP A 196 -4.58 -16.51 1.19
N THR A 197 -3.98 -16.78 0.03
CA THR A 197 -2.55 -16.84 -0.18
C THR A 197 -2.04 -15.64 -0.97
N GLU A 198 -0.72 -15.55 -1.09
CA GLU A 198 -0.08 -14.55 -1.95
C GLU A 198 -0.46 -14.79 -3.41
N ALA A 199 -0.70 -13.70 -4.14
CA ALA A 199 -0.95 -13.74 -5.56
C ALA A 199 0.36 -13.99 -6.31
N ILE A 200 0.30 -14.84 -7.34
CA ILE A 200 1.40 -15.04 -8.26
C ILE A 200 1.54 -13.78 -9.11
N LYS A 201 2.67 -13.10 -9.01
CA LYS A 201 2.97 -11.92 -9.81
C LYS A 201 3.65 -12.31 -11.12
N PRO A 202 3.41 -11.57 -12.21
CA PRO A 202 4.06 -11.82 -13.48
C PRO A 202 5.56 -11.54 -13.38
N VAL A 203 6.32 -12.24 -14.21
CA VAL A 203 7.78 -12.13 -14.31
C VAL A 203 8.09 -11.37 -15.59
N ARG A 204 8.85 -10.27 -15.50
CA ARG A 204 9.22 -9.49 -16.69
C ARG A 204 10.12 -10.32 -17.60
N ALA A 205 10.14 -10.02 -18.90
CA ALA A 205 11.19 -10.47 -19.81
C ALA A 205 12.34 -9.46 -19.89
N ARG A 206 11.99 -8.16 -19.92
CA ARG A 206 12.90 -7.03 -19.99
C ARG A 206 12.58 -6.00 -18.91
N LEU A 207 13.60 -5.27 -18.46
CA LEU A 207 13.43 -4.10 -17.58
C LEU A 207 13.33 -2.82 -18.42
N HIS A 208 12.35 -1.97 -18.12
CA HIS A 208 12.28 -0.60 -18.63
C HIS A 208 13.01 0.35 -17.68
N ILE A 209 13.86 1.22 -18.22
CA ILE A 209 14.67 2.14 -17.42
C ILE A 209 14.33 3.55 -17.87
N GLY A 210 13.86 4.36 -16.93
CA GLY A 210 13.51 5.74 -17.15
C GLY A 210 14.09 6.70 -16.14
N VAL A 211 13.81 7.97 -16.40
CA VAL A 211 14.18 9.10 -15.54
C VAL A 211 13.06 10.13 -15.51
N TYR A 212 12.82 10.71 -14.34
CA TYR A 212 12.24 12.05 -14.24
C TYR A 212 13.41 13.04 -14.18
N ASP A 213 13.63 13.74 -15.28
CA ASP A 213 14.81 14.59 -15.47
C ASP A 213 14.45 15.83 -16.30
N PRO A 214 13.77 16.82 -15.69
CA PRO A 214 13.27 17.99 -16.41
C PRO A 214 14.38 18.87 -17.01
N ASP A 215 15.63 18.70 -16.57
CA ASP A 215 16.80 19.39 -17.14
C ASP A 215 17.47 18.60 -18.29
N GLU A 216 16.93 17.44 -18.65
CA GLU A 216 17.40 16.56 -19.74
C GLU A 216 18.88 16.11 -19.65
N LYS A 217 19.48 16.08 -18.45
CA LYS A 217 20.90 15.74 -18.20
C LYS A 217 21.25 14.25 -18.41
N LEU A 218 20.28 13.37 -18.27
CA LEU A 218 20.41 11.91 -18.30
C LEU A 218 19.63 11.27 -19.45
N THR A 219 18.70 12.00 -20.06
CA THR A 219 17.75 11.45 -21.06
C THR A 219 18.43 10.89 -22.31
N ASP A 220 19.63 11.36 -22.66
CA ASP A 220 20.39 10.92 -23.83
C ASP A 220 21.27 9.67 -23.57
N LEU A 221 21.26 9.14 -22.35
CA LEU A 221 22.07 7.99 -21.99
C LEU A 221 21.59 6.70 -22.67
N PRO A 222 22.50 5.92 -23.28
CA PRO A 222 22.16 4.58 -23.75
C PRO A 222 21.57 3.73 -22.63
N GLY A 223 20.41 3.14 -22.88
CA GLY A 223 19.67 2.33 -21.91
C GLY A 223 18.49 3.04 -21.25
N ILE A 224 18.43 4.38 -21.29
CA ILE A 224 17.21 5.13 -20.97
C ILE A 224 16.27 5.07 -22.16
N ASN A 225 15.04 4.63 -21.92
CA ASN A 225 14.02 4.50 -22.96
C ASN A 225 12.62 4.95 -22.50
N VAL A 226 12.52 5.44 -21.27
CA VAL A 226 11.30 5.96 -20.68
C VAL A 226 11.60 7.32 -20.07
N GLU A 227 10.77 8.32 -20.33
CA GLU A 227 10.83 9.59 -19.62
C GLU A 227 9.58 9.77 -18.76
N HIS A 228 9.76 10.30 -17.57
CA HIS A 228 8.69 10.58 -16.64
C HIS A 228 8.36 12.08 -16.67
N ILE A 229 7.08 12.41 -16.80
CA ILE A 229 6.57 13.78 -16.69
C ILE A 229 5.36 13.86 -15.77
N PHE A 230 5.20 15.03 -15.17
CA PHE A 230 4.03 15.41 -14.37
C PHE A 230 3.21 16.45 -15.13
N THR A 231 1.89 16.40 -14.95
CA THR A 231 0.98 17.42 -15.45
C THR A 231 -0.22 17.60 -14.53
N ASP A 232 -0.84 18.78 -14.58
CA ASP A 232 -2.09 19.09 -13.89
C ASP A 232 -3.18 19.52 -14.89
N ILE A 233 -4.40 19.79 -14.39
CA ILE A 233 -5.53 20.19 -15.26
C ILE A 233 -5.23 21.50 -15.99
N GLY A 234 -4.59 22.46 -15.31
CA GLY A 234 -4.22 23.75 -15.89
C GLY A 234 -3.20 23.64 -17.03
N GLU A 235 -2.16 22.82 -16.88
CA GLU A 235 -1.18 22.56 -17.94
C GLU A 235 -1.80 21.88 -19.16
N LEU A 236 -2.74 20.96 -18.94
CA LEU A 236 -3.51 20.32 -20.01
C LEU A 236 -4.35 21.33 -20.78
N GLN A 237 -5.06 22.22 -20.06
CA GLN A 237 -5.89 23.27 -20.65
C GLN A 237 -5.06 24.33 -21.41
N LYS A 238 -3.87 24.66 -20.92
CA LYS A 238 -2.94 25.61 -21.56
C LYS A 238 -2.15 25.01 -22.73
N GLY A 239 -2.23 23.71 -22.97
CA GLY A 239 -1.49 23.01 -24.02
C GLY A 239 0.00 22.78 -23.72
N LEU A 240 0.49 23.15 -22.53
CA LEU A 240 1.89 22.96 -22.12
C LEU A 240 2.26 21.47 -22.03
N PHE A 241 1.32 20.64 -21.57
CA PHE A 241 1.49 19.20 -21.54
C PHE A 241 1.83 18.64 -22.93
N LYS A 242 1.06 19.01 -23.96
CA LYS A 242 1.24 18.49 -25.32
C LYS A 242 2.65 18.77 -25.83
N LYS A 243 3.18 19.99 -25.58
CA LYS A 243 4.54 20.35 -25.99
C LYS A 243 5.61 19.45 -25.35
N LYS A 244 5.50 19.20 -24.03
CA LYS A 244 6.43 18.30 -23.31
C LYS A 244 6.32 16.86 -23.84
N PHE A 245 5.09 16.37 -24.02
CA PHE A 245 4.79 15.02 -24.51
C PHE A 245 5.30 14.78 -25.94
N ASP A 246 5.09 15.73 -26.85
CA ASP A 246 5.58 15.66 -28.23
C ASP A 246 7.12 15.60 -28.28
N ALA A 247 7.81 16.36 -27.41
CA ALA A 247 9.28 16.35 -27.35
C ALA A 247 9.83 14.97 -26.96
N ILE A 248 9.24 14.33 -25.94
CA ILE A 248 9.63 13.00 -25.47
C ILE A 248 9.36 11.93 -26.54
N THR A 249 8.16 11.95 -27.11
CA THR A 249 7.78 10.96 -28.13
C THR A 249 8.59 11.11 -29.41
N LYS A 250 9.02 12.34 -29.77
CA LYS A 250 9.96 12.61 -30.87
C LYS A 250 11.37 12.07 -30.61
N ARG A 251 11.84 12.07 -29.35
CA ARG A 251 13.07 11.37 -28.94
C ARG A 251 12.94 9.84 -29.04
N GLY A 252 11.72 9.34 -29.14
CA GLY A 252 11.42 7.94 -29.29
C GLY A 252 11.32 7.18 -27.98
N HIS A 253 11.09 7.89 -26.87
CA HIS A 253 10.92 7.28 -25.56
C HIS A 253 9.46 6.97 -25.26
N ASP A 254 9.24 5.92 -24.48
CA ASP A 254 7.98 5.69 -23.78
C ASP A 254 7.80 6.72 -22.66
N VAL A 255 6.59 6.88 -22.15
CA VAL A 255 6.27 7.96 -21.21
C VAL A 255 5.63 7.43 -19.93
N ILE A 256 6.18 7.75 -18.77
CA ILE A 256 5.41 7.71 -17.52
C ILE A 256 4.73 9.07 -17.37
N LEU A 257 3.41 9.08 -17.40
CA LEU A 257 2.63 10.29 -17.24
C LEU A 257 1.94 10.30 -15.88
N THR A 258 2.42 11.13 -14.96
CA THR A 258 1.72 11.41 -13.70
C THR A 258 0.75 12.56 -13.90
N VAL A 259 -0.54 12.29 -13.70
CA VAL A 259 -1.60 13.30 -13.71
C VAL A 259 -1.98 13.65 -12.28
N GLU A 260 -1.80 14.92 -11.94
CA GLU A 260 -2.09 15.51 -10.63
C GLU A 260 -3.28 16.48 -10.74
N PRO A 261 -4.53 16.02 -10.57
CA PRO A 261 -5.72 16.80 -10.94
C PRO A 261 -6.12 17.87 -9.91
N TRP A 262 -5.17 18.63 -9.34
CA TRP A 262 -5.45 19.52 -8.19
C TRP A 262 -5.74 20.98 -8.54
N ARG A 263 -5.38 21.50 -9.72
CA ARG A 263 -5.70 22.87 -10.13
C ARG A 263 -5.99 22.99 -11.62
N ASP A 264 -6.96 23.83 -11.96
CA ASP A 264 -7.27 24.22 -13.33
C ASP A 264 -6.65 25.60 -13.68
N THR A 265 -7.01 26.19 -14.83
CA THR A 265 -6.48 27.50 -15.24
C THR A 265 -6.80 28.67 -14.30
N SER A 266 -7.77 28.53 -13.38
CA SER A 266 -8.03 29.54 -12.34
C SER A 266 -6.92 29.59 -11.27
N ASN A 267 -6.05 28.57 -11.24
CA ASN A 267 -5.00 28.38 -10.23
C ASN A 267 -5.54 28.22 -8.79
N ILE A 268 -6.84 27.96 -8.65
CA ILE A 268 -7.48 27.59 -7.38
C ILE A 268 -7.41 26.08 -7.24
N SER A 269 -6.97 25.60 -6.07
CA SER A 269 -6.89 24.18 -5.77
C SER A 269 -8.29 23.58 -5.61
N ASP A 270 -8.56 22.48 -6.30
CA ASP A 270 -9.75 21.65 -6.09
C ASP A 270 -9.55 20.79 -4.83
N THR A 271 -10.23 21.18 -3.76
CA THR A 271 -10.13 20.52 -2.47
C THR A 271 -10.95 19.23 -2.36
N ASP A 272 -11.76 18.87 -3.37
CA ASP A 272 -12.48 17.59 -3.44
C ASP A 272 -12.51 17.06 -4.89
N VAL A 273 -11.32 16.83 -5.42
CA VAL A 273 -11.15 16.38 -6.80
C VAL A 273 -11.89 15.08 -7.11
N THR A 274 -12.03 14.16 -6.14
CA THR A 274 -12.76 12.91 -6.35
C THR A 274 -14.21 13.17 -6.71
N LYS A 275 -14.86 14.12 -6.01
CA LYS A 275 -16.23 14.53 -6.29
C LYS A 275 -16.33 15.30 -7.62
N SER A 276 -15.41 16.22 -7.88
CA SER A 276 -15.38 16.97 -9.14
C SER A 276 -15.25 16.08 -10.37
N ILE A 277 -14.39 15.06 -10.31
CA ILE A 277 -14.22 14.07 -11.39
C ILE A 277 -15.51 13.28 -11.58
N LEU A 278 -16.10 12.75 -10.50
CA LEU A 278 -17.34 11.97 -10.58
C LEU A 278 -18.54 12.78 -11.09
N ASN A 279 -18.57 14.08 -10.82
CA ASN A 279 -19.59 14.99 -11.34
C ASN A 279 -19.34 15.44 -12.79
N GLY A 280 -18.26 14.97 -13.41
CA GLY A 280 -17.93 15.25 -14.80
C GLY A 280 -17.34 16.63 -15.07
N ARG A 281 -16.93 17.39 -14.03
CA ARG A 281 -16.35 18.74 -14.16
C ARG A 281 -15.18 18.79 -15.15
N TYR A 282 -14.38 17.72 -15.18
CA TYR A 282 -13.16 17.64 -15.97
C TYR A 282 -13.28 16.73 -17.21
N ASN A 283 -14.48 16.33 -17.63
CA ASN A 283 -14.68 15.40 -18.75
C ASN A 283 -14.02 15.85 -20.06
N ASN A 284 -14.14 17.14 -20.40
CA ASN A 284 -13.49 17.70 -21.59
C ASN A 284 -11.96 17.64 -21.49
N VAL A 285 -11.40 17.80 -20.29
CA VAL A 285 -9.96 17.71 -20.06
C VAL A 285 -9.50 16.26 -20.18
N ILE A 286 -10.23 15.30 -19.60
CA ILE A 286 -9.94 13.86 -19.71
C ILE A 286 -9.99 13.42 -21.18
N LYS A 287 -11.02 13.83 -21.92
CA LYS A 287 -11.15 13.56 -23.35
C LYS A 287 -9.96 14.10 -24.15
N ASN A 288 -9.55 15.34 -23.87
CA ASN A 288 -8.41 15.96 -24.54
C ASN A 288 -7.09 15.27 -24.19
N LEU A 289 -6.89 14.89 -22.92
CA LEU A 289 -5.73 14.12 -22.48
C LEU A 289 -5.64 12.79 -23.23
N PHE A 290 -6.73 12.01 -23.26
CA PHE A 290 -6.76 10.70 -23.94
C PHE A 290 -6.51 10.85 -25.45
N ARG A 291 -7.07 11.88 -26.07
CA ARG A 291 -6.78 12.20 -27.47
C ARG A 291 -5.29 12.47 -27.69
N ILE A 292 -4.63 13.27 -26.84
CA ILE A 292 -3.20 13.61 -26.99
C ILE A 292 -2.32 12.37 -26.81
N ILE A 293 -2.51 11.61 -25.73
CA ILE A 293 -1.64 10.45 -25.45
C ILE A 293 -1.87 9.29 -26.42
N GLY A 294 -3.01 9.28 -27.12
CA GLY A 294 -3.33 8.30 -28.16
C GLY A 294 -2.72 8.62 -29.55
N THR A 295 -2.07 9.77 -29.75
CA THR A 295 -1.50 10.12 -31.08
C THR A 295 -0.11 9.53 -31.35
N THR A 296 0.44 8.76 -30.40
CA THR A 296 1.79 8.21 -30.51
C THR A 296 1.77 6.69 -30.56
N GLU A 297 2.77 6.09 -31.20
CA GLU A 297 3.02 4.65 -31.17
C GLU A 297 3.77 4.21 -29.91
N ARG A 298 4.26 5.17 -29.11
CA ARG A 298 4.97 4.91 -27.84
C ARG A 298 4.01 4.44 -26.75
N VAL A 299 4.53 3.65 -25.82
CA VAL A 299 3.77 3.22 -24.65
C VAL A 299 3.66 4.38 -23.66
N VAL A 300 2.46 4.60 -23.13
CA VAL A 300 2.22 5.60 -22.10
C VAL A 300 1.74 4.92 -20.82
N TYR A 301 2.56 4.94 -19.78
CA TYR A 301 2.23 4.49 -18.43
C TYR A 301 1.51 5.62 -17.68
N LEU A 302 0.18 5.60 -17.71
CA LEU A 302 -0.68 6.64 -17.15
C LEU A 302 -0.91 6.43 -15.65
N ARG A 303 -0.21 7.20 -14.82
CA ARG A 303 -0.32 7.20 -13.36
C ARG A 303 -1.20 8.37 -12.90
N TRP A 304 -2.30 8.08 -12.23
CA TRP A 304 -3.28 9.10 -11.85
C TRP A 304 -3.49 9.13 -10.33
N MET A 305 -3.48 10.33 -9.73
CA MET A 305 -3.71 10.57 -8.30
C MET A 305 -2.87 9.62 -7.41
N HIS A 306 -1.55 9.67 -7.62
CA HIS A 306 -0.57 8.87 -6.89
C HIS A 306 -0.47 9.23 -5.39
N GLU A 307 0.14 8.34 -4.60
CA GLU A 307 0.46 8.53 -3.18
C GLU A 307 -0.72 8.87 -2.26
N MET A 308 -1.92 8.45 -2.63
CA MET A 308 -3.17 8.70 -1.90
C MET A 308 -3.19 8.10 -0.49
N GLU A 309 -2.40 7.06 -0.22
CA GLU A 309 -2.40 6.36 1.06
C GLU A 309 -1.56 7.05 2.14
N ILE A 310 -0.68 7.98 1.75
CA ILE A 310 0.21 8.65 2.71
C ILE A 310 -0.66 9.50 3.65
N PRO A 311 -0.55 9.35 4.98
CA PRO A 311 -1.40 10.02 5.96
C PRO A 311 -0.99 11.48 6.20
N ILE A 312 -0.83 12.24 5.12
CA ILE A 312 -0.56 13.68 5.11
C ILE A 312 -1.59 14.38 4.21
N HIS A 313 -1.44 15.69 4.01
CA HIS A 313 -2.31 16.51 3.16
C HIS A 313 -1.51 17.30 2.12
N ARG A 314 -0.54 16.66 1.45
CA ARG A 314 0.22 17.27 0.34
C ARG A 314 -0.64 17.38 -0.92
N TYR A 315 -1.43 16.34 -1.20
CA TYR A 315 -2.36 16.30 -2.31
C TYR A 315 -3.82 16.32 -1.82
N PRO A 316 -4.76 16.93 -2.56
CA PRO A 316 -6.16 17.03 -2.12
C PRO A 316 -6.86 15.67 -2.00
N TRP A 317 -6.30 14.62 -2.59
CA TRP A 317 -6.81 13.25 -2.55
C TRP A 317 -6.17 12.34 -1.49
N GLN A 318 -5.16 12.82 -0.78
CA GLN A 318 -4.57 12.09 0.33
C GLN A 318 -5.47 12.13 1.57
N SER A 319 -5.38 11.07 2.37
CA SER A 319 -6.16 10.95 3.62
C SER A 319 -7.68 11.08 3.39
N ARG A 320 -8.17 10.70 2.21
CA ARG A 320 -9.59 10.69 1.85
C ARG A 320 -10.22 9.31 2.04
N ASP A 321 -11.54 9.27 1.92
CA ASP A 321 -12.31 8.03 1.88
C ASP A 321 -11.85 7.14 0.71
N PRO A 322 -11.38 5.91 0.96
CA PRO A 322 -10.88 5.05 -0.10
C PRO A 322 -11.93 4.67 -1.15
N VAL A 323 -13.21 4.56 -0.76
CA VAL A 323 -14.30 4.24 -1.71
C VAL A 323 -14.47 5.35 -2.75
N SER A 324 -14.45 6.61 -2.32
CA SER A 324 -14.49 7.77 -3.22
C SER A 324 -13.30 7.80 -4.20
N TYR A 325 -12.09 7.50 -3.72
CA TYR A 325 -10.91 7.37 -4.58
C TYR A 325 -11.08 6.26 -5.63
N ILE A 326 -11.51 5.06 -5.20
CA ILE A 326 -11.69 3.91 -6.09
C ILE A 326 -12.70 4.23 -7.19
N LYS A 327 -13.83 4.83 -6.84
CA LYS A 327 -14.85 5.27 -7.82
C LYS A 327 -14.27 6.26 -8.81
N ALA A 328 -13.55 7.27 -8.33
CA ALA A 328 -12.97 8.29 -9.20
C ALA A 328 -11.87 7.73 -10.12
N PHE A 329 -11.03 6.82 -9.62
CA PHE A 329 -10.01 6.13 -10.42
C PHE A 329 -10.63 5.31 -11.53
N ARG A 330 -11.66 4.52 -11.21
CA ARG A 330 -12.39 3.72 -12.19
C ARG A 330 -13.09 4.60 -13.22
N TYR A 331 -13.74 5.67 -12.78
CA TYR A 331 -14.36 6.65 -13.68
C TYR A 331 -13.35 7.20 -14.68
N PHE A 332 -12.18 7.64 -14.22
CA PHE A 332 -11.12 8.17 -15.07
C PHE A 332 -10.60 7.12 -16.06
N MET A 333 -10.27 5.90 -15.60
CA MET A 333 -9.69 4.86 -16.48
C MET A 333 -10.69 4.25 -17.47
N LEU A 334 -12.00 4.35 -17.20
CA LEU A 334 -13.07 3.84 -18.05
C LEU A 334 -13.79 4.93 -18.85
N PHE A 335 -13.33 6.18 -18.73
CA PHE A 335 -13.97 7.34 -19.36
C PHE A 335 -14.05 7.16 -20.89
N ASP A 336 -15.23 7.42 -21.47
CA ASP A 336 -15.49 7.36 -22.91
C ASP A 336 -15.08 6.03 -23.59
N GLY A 337 -15.28 4.91 -22.89
CA GLY A 337 -14.92 3.57 -23.37
C GLY A 337 -13.51 3.10 -22.99
N GLY A 338 -12.75 3.93 -22.27
CA GLY A 338 -11.45 3.58 -21.69
C GLY A 338 -10.27 4.33 -22.31
N THR A 339 -9.07 4.02 -21.83
CA THR A 339 -7.84 4.64 -22.31
C THR A 339 -7.47 4.17 -23.74
N PRO A 340 -6.73 4.97 -24.53
CA PRO A 340 -6.16 4.54 -25.81
C PRO A 340 -5.35 3.23 -25.72
N LYS A 341 -5.25 2.47 -26.82
CA LYS A 341 -4.65 1.12 -26.84
C LYS A 341 -3.17 1.08 -26.42
N ASN A 342 -2.42 2.16 -26.67
CA ASN A 342 -1.01 2.30 -26.29
C ASN A 342 -0.80 2.68 -24.81
N VAL A 343 -1.88 2.95 -24.07
CA VAL A 343 -1.83 3.37 -22.68
C VAL A 343 -1.89 2.16 -21.74
N LYS A 344 -1.02 2.16 -20.73
CA LYS A 344 -1.05 1.26 -19.58
C LYS A 344 -1.55 2.00 -18.35
N LYS A 345 -2.60 1.49 -17.72
CA LYS A 345 -3.24 2.07 -16.53
C LYS A 345 -2.39 1.78 -15.30
N VAL A 346 -1.87 2.81 -14.63
CA VAL A 346 -1.01 2.67 -13.46
C VAL A 346 -1.74 3.14 -12.20
N TRP A 347 -1.96 2.22 -11.27
CA TRP A 347 -2.40 2.56 -9.92
C TRP A 347 -1.20 2.96 -9.07
N GLY A 348 -1.32 4.10 -8.39
CA GLY A 348 -0.18 4.94 -8.08
C GLY A 348 0.29 5.03 -6.62
N PRO A 349 0.22 4.02 -5.72
CA PRO A 349 0.61 4.25 -4.33
C PRO A 349 2.12 4.52 -4.20
N ALA A 350 2.54 5.13 -3.09
CA ALA A 350 3.94 5.11 -2.68
C ALA A 350 4.38 3.69 -2.25
N GLY A 351 3.43 2.82 -1.91
CA GLY A 351 3.65 1.49 -1.35
C GLY A 351 3.62 1.48 0.17
N ASP A 352 3.09 2.54 0.78
CA ASP A 352 3.05 2.66 2.23
C ASP A 352 1.91 1.87 2.86
N ARG A 353 1.94 1.78 4.19
CA ARG A 353 0.96 1.01 4.96
C ARG A 353 -0.45 1.53 4.62
N GLY A 354 -1.40 0.62 4.39
CA GLY A 354 -2.75 0.99 3.96
C GLY A 354 -2.92 1.24 2.46
N SER A 355 -1.89 1.03 1.62
CA SER A 355 -2.01 1.18 0.17
C SER A 355 -3.21 0.41 -0.41
N VAL A 356 -3.36 -0.87 -0.04
CA VAL A 356 -4.39 -1.75 -0.59
C VAL A 356 -5.82 -1.33 -0.21
N ASP A 357 -6.00 -0.43 0.75
CA ASP A 357 -7.30 0.18 1.05
C ASP A 357 -7.85 0.91 -0.20
N PHE A 358 -6.97 1.43 -1.05
CA PHE A 358 -7.28 2.23 -2.23
C PHE A 358 -7.22 1.45 -3.55
N TRP A 359 -7.08 0.11 -3.53
CA TRP A 359 -7.02 -0.71 -4.75
C TRP A 359 -8.31 -0.57 -5.58
N PRO A 360 -8.25 -0.17 -6.87
CA PRO A 360 -9.44 0.11 -7.67
C PRO A 360 -9.97 -1.09 -8.46
N GLY A 361 -9.25 -2.22 -8.47
CA GLY A 361 -9.65 -3.46 -9.14
C GLY A 361 -8.79 -3.84 -10.35
N ASP A 362 -8.72 -5.13 -10.61
CA ASP A 362 -7.78 -5.73 -11.57
C ASP A 362 -8.08 -5.39 -13.03
N ASP A 363 -9.32 -5.00 -13.34
CA ASP A 363 -9.82 -4.63 -14.67
C ASP A 363 -9.39 -3.22 -15.10
N VAL A 364 -9.09 -2.34 -14.15
CA VAL A 364 -8.68 -0.95 -14.40
C VAL A 364 -7.21 -0.69 -14.09
N VAL A 365 -6.41 -1.73 -13.80
CA VAL A 365 -4.98 -1.58 -13.48
C VAL A 365 -4.14 -2.58 -14.25
N ASP A 366 -3.16 -2.05 -14.99
CA ASP A 366 -2.13 -2.83 -15.68
C ASP A 366 -0.84 -2.91 -14.86
N TYR A 367 -0.49 -1.86 -14.09
CA TYR A 367 0.70 -1.82 -13.24
C TYR A 367 0.41 -1.19 -11.87
N ILE A 368 1.09 -1.69 -10.84
CA ILE A 368 1.17 -1.04 -9.52
C ILE A 368 2.45 -0.20 -9.50
N SER A 369 2.35 1.08 -9.14
CA SER A 369 3.54 1.88 -8.86
C SER A 369 3.98 1.75 -7.39
N ILE A 370 5.27 1.98 -7.14
CA ILE A 370 5.80 2.29 -5.80
C ILE A 370 6.87 3.39 -5.91
N ALA A 371 7.04 4.14 -4.82
CA ALA A 371 8.09 5.15 -4.68
C ALA A 371 9.11 4.73 -3.62
N ILE A 372 10.42 4.85 -3.91
CA ILE A 372 11.51 4.43 -3.02
C ILE A 372 12.57 5.53 -2.90
N TYR A 373 12.52 6.27 -1.81
CA TYR A 373 13.57 7.23 -1.47
C TYR A 373 14.40 6.71 -0.30
N GLY A 374 15.72 6.97 -0.33
CA GLY A 374 16.62 6.58 0.77
C GLY A 374 16.32 7.25 2.12
N LEU A 375 15.49 8.30 2.14
CA LEU A 375 15.12 9.03 3.36
C LEU A 375 13.77 8.59 3.91
N PRO A 376 13.73 7.65 4.88
CA PRO A 376 12.50 7.34 5.60
C PRO A 376 12.09 8.45 6.58
N ASP A 377 13.04 9.27 7.04
CA ASP A 377 12.83 10.42 7.91
C ASP A 377 13.58 11.63 7.36
N LYS A 378 12.87 12.76 7.25
CA LYS A 378 13.42 14.04 6.79
C LYS A 378 14.56 14.58 7.64
N ASN A 379 14.66 14.16 8.90
CA ASN A 379 15.70 14.60 9.83
C ASN A 379 17.02 13.83 9.67
N ILE A 380 17.08 12.81 8.80
CA ILE A 380 18.32 12.09 8.53
C ILE A 380 19.29 13.00 7.76
N THR A 381 20.35 13.40 8.46
CA THR A 381 21.46 14.19 7.91
C THR A 381 22.68 13.33 7.57
N ASP A 382 22.94 12.27 8.33
CA ASP A 382 23.96 11.26 8.02
C ASP A 382 23.47 10.34 6.89
N PRO A 383 24.14 10.32 5.73
CA PRO A 383 23.79 9.43 4.63
C PRO A 383 23.75 7.96 5.05
N ASN A 384 24.57 7.50 6.00
CA ASN A 384 24.63 6.09 6.41
C ASN A 384 23.39 5.60 7.18
N LEU A 385 22.51 6.52 7.60
CA LEU A 385 21.24 6.19 8.26
C LEU A 385 20.07 6.14 7.28
N GLN A 386 20.30 6.40 5.99
CA GLN A 386 19.28 6.23 4.95
C GLN A 386 18.93 4.74 4.77
N GLU A 387 17.65 4.48 4.53
CA GLU A 387 17.15 3.12 4.29
C GLU A 387 17.72 2.57 2.97
N SER A 388 18.16 1.32 2.97
CA SER A 388 18.58 0.64 1.74
C SER A 388 17.39 0.41 0.80
N PHE A 389 17.65 0.46 -0.51
CA PHE A 389 16.63 0.12 -1.52
C PHE A 389 16.00 -1.25 -1.25
N LYS A 390 16.81 -2.25 -0.88
CA LYS A 390 16.36 -3.62 -0.59
C LYS A 390 15.31 -3.66 0.52
N SER A 391 15.59 -3.00 1.66
CA SER A 391 14.67 -2.94 2.80
C SER A 391 13.35 -2.29 2.40
N ALA A 392 13.42 -1.10 1.80
CA ALA A 392 12.25 -0.35 1.38
C ALA A 392 11.42 -1.14 0.35
N PHE A 393 12.07 -1.74 -0.65
CA PHE A 393 11.42 -2.52 -1.68
C PHE A 393 10.70 -3.74 -1.11
N TYR A 394 11.38 -4.62 -0.35
CA TYR A 394 10.75 -5.85 0.14
C TYR A 394 9.59 -5.56 1.10
N ARG A 395 9.69 -4.49 1.91
CA ARG A 395 8.60 -4.01 2.76
C ARG A 395 7.38 -3.59 1.93
N LYS A 396 7.58 -2.77 0.88
CA LYS A 396 6.49 -2.29 0.01
C LYS A 396 5.94 -3.40 -0.89
N TYR A 397 6.80 -4.31 -1.36
CA TYR A 397 6.44 -5.49 -2.15
C TYR A 397 5.48 -6.41 -1.39
N TYR A 398 5.81 -6.71 -0.13
CA TYR A 398 4.99 -7.59 0.72
C TYR A 398 3.60 -6.98 1.02
N ARG A 399 3.48 -5.66 1.10
CA ARG A 399 2.17 -4.99 1.25
C ARG A 399 1.22 -5.22 0.07
N MET A 400 1.77 -5.53 -1.10
CA MET A 400 1.02 -5.82 -2.32
C MET A 400 0.83 -7.32 -2.55
N ARG A 401 1.07 -8.18 -1.55
CA ARG A 401 1.15 -9.63 -1.73
C ARG A 401 -0.14 -10.28 -2.26
N PHE A 402 -1.30 -9.64 -2.13
CA PHE A 402 -2.57 -10.15 -2.66
C PHE A 402 -2.91 -9.66 -4.06
N LEU A 403 -2.09 -8.77 -4.64
CA LEU A 403 -2.32 -8.22 -5.95
C LEU A 403 -1.44 -8.94 -6.98
N ASP A 404 -1.96 -9.25 -8.16
CA ASP A 404 -1.28 -10.02 -9.19
C ASP A 404 -0.61 -9.15 -10.26
N LYS A 405 -0.56 -7.82 -10.07
CA LYS A 405 -0.03 -6.90 -11.08
C LYS A 405 1.49 -6.73 -11.04
N PRO A 406 2.13 -6.44 -12.19
CA PRO A 406 3.54 -6.07 -12.25
C PRO A 406 3.81 -4.76 -11.52
N LEU A 407 5.03 -4.60 -10.99
CA LEU A 407 5.46 -3.39 -10.30
C LEU A 407 6.25 -2.47 -11.22
N PHE A 408 5.98 -1.17 -11.13
CA PHE A 408 6.79 -0.12 -11.74
C PHE A 408 7.30 0.80 -10.61
N ILE A 409 8.61 0.86 -10.39
CA ILE A 409 9.18 1.79 -9.42
C ILE A 409 9.26 3.15 -10.11
N THR A 410 8.14 3.88 -10.08
CA THR A 410 7.99 5.13 -10.84
C THR A 410 8.83 6.26 -10.30
N GLU A 411 9.29 6.14 -9.05
CA GLU A 411 10.20 7.11 -8.44
C GLU A 411 11.16 6.38 -7.52
N PHE A 412 12.44 6.63 -7.69
CA PHE A 412 13.42 6.33 -6.65
C PHE A 412 14.59 7.32 -6.67
N GLY A 413 15.17 7.54 -5.50
CA GLY A 413 16.25 8.53 -5.34
C GLY A 413 16.99 8.40 -4.02
N VAL A 414 18.24 8.83 -4.01
CA VAL A 414 19.11 8.84 -2.83
C VAL A 414 19.93 10.13 -2.78
N LYS A 415 20.07 10.72 -1.60
CA LYS A 415 20.91 11.92 -1.41
C LYS A 415 22.26 11.53 -0.79
N GLY A 416 23.26 12.39 -0.96
CA GLY A 416 24.56 12.25 -0.30
C GLY A 416 25.71 12.45 -1.29
N PRO A 417 26.96 12.29 -0.84
CA PRO A 417 28.12 12.29 -1.73
C PRO A 417 27.98 11.25 -2.84
N GLN A 418 28.58 11.50 -4.00
CA GLN A 418 28.50 10.61 -5.16
C GLN A 418 28.92 9.16 -4.83
N THR A 419 29.93 8.98 -3.98
CA THR A 419 30.37 7.64 -3.53
C THR A 419 29.28 6.87 -2.79
N TYR A 420 28.49 7.56 -1.97
CA TYR A 420 27.35 6.98 -1.28
C TYR A 420 26.20 6.66 -2.24
N GLN A 421 25.88 7.59 -3.16
CA GLN A 421 24.85 7.39 -4.18
C GLN A 421 25.20 6.17 -5.07
N ASP A 422 26.45 6.06 -5.54
CA ASP A 422 26.94 4.93 -6.33
C ASP A 422 26.78 3.60 -5.58
N ALA A 423 27.13 3.55 -4.29
CA ALA A 423 26.99 2.33 -3.47
C ALA A 423 25.53 1.93 -3.24
N TRP A 424 24.66 2.90 -2.97
CA TRP A 424 23.23 2.65 -2.79
C TRP A 424 22.57 2.17 -4.10
N LEU A 425 22.93 2.79 -5.24
CA LEU A 425 22.48 2.39 -6.57
C LEU A 425 22.98 0.99 -6.97
N ALA A 426 24.21 0.63 -6.57
CA ALA A 426 24.70 -0.74 -6.74
C ALA A 426 23.83 -1.75 -5.99
N GLY A 427 23.48 -1.48 -4.72
CA GLY A 427 22.54 -2.30 -3.95
C GLY A 427 21.12 -2.36 -4.54
N ALA A 428 20.65 -1.24 -5.10
CA ALA A 428 19.39 -1.19 -5.83
C ALA A 428 19.42 -2.10 -7.07
N SER A 429 20.51 -2.08 -7.85
CA SER A 429 20.67 -2.91 -9.06
C SER A 429 20.57 -4.41 -8.76
N VAL A 430 21.15 -4.86 -7.64
CA VAL A 430 21.06 -6.26 -7.19
C VAL A 430 19.60 -6.64 -6.91
N THR A 431 18.91 -5.83 -6.12
CA THR A 431 17.50 -6.06 -5.77
C THR A 431 16.60 -6.08 -7.01
N ILE A 432 16.83 -5.14 -7.94
CA ILE A 432 16.05 -5.04 -9.19
C ILE A 432 16.26 -6.28 -10.06
N LYS A 433 17.50 -6.74 -10.21
CA LYS A 433 17.81 -7.95 -11.00
C LYS A 433 17.19 -9.21 -10.40
N GLU A 434 17.37 -9.42 -9.10
CA GLU A 434 16.85 -10.58 -8.38
C GLU A 434 15.32 -10.64 -8.41
N ASN A 435 14.64 -9.50 -8.21
CA ASN A 435 13.18 -9.46 -8.20
C ASN A 435 12.62 -9.15 -9.59
N ARG A 436 12.34 -10.20 -10.36
CA ARG A 436 11.79 -10.12 -11.72
C ARG A 436 10.35 -9.57 -11.83
N HIS A 437 9.69 -9.23 -10.72
CA HIS A 437 8.37 -8.59 -10.72
C HIS A 437 8.43 -7.07 -10.91
N ILE A 438 9.62 -6.46 -10.90
CA ILE A 438 9.85 -5.03 -11.19
C ILE A 438 9.97 -4.80 -12.69
N PHE A 439 8.90 -4.46 -13.39
CA PHE A 439 8.90 -4.31 -14.86
C PHE A 439 9.57 -3.03 -15.34
N GLY A 440 9.54 -1.98 -14.52
CA GLY A 440 10.15 -0.70 -14.85
C GLY A 440 10.65 0.04 -13.62
N ILE A 441 11.63 0.91 -13.84
CA ILE A 441 12.19 1.82 -12.86
C ILE A 441 12.31 3.22 -13.46
N SER A 442 12.14 4.26 -12.65
CA SER A 442 12.33 5.65 -13.06
C SER A 442 13.07 6.42 -11.96
N TYR A 443 14.30 6.85 -12.25
CA TYR A 443 15.12 7.59 -11.29
C TYR A 443 14.66 9.05 -11.23
N PHE A 444 14.46 9.59 -10.02
CA PHE A 444 14.04 10.97 -9.83
C PHE A 444 15.27 11.89 -9.78
N ASN A 445 15.62 12.53 -10.90
CA ASN A 445 16.83 13.34 -11.05
C ASN A 445 16.57 14.84 -10.83
N GLN A 446 16.03 15.22 -9.67
CA GLN A 446 15.78 16.62 -9.34
C GLN A 446 16.02 16.92 -7.86
N VAL A 447 16.25 18.19 -7.53
CA VAL A 447 16.03 18.68 -6.16
C VAL A 447 14.53 18.65 -5.89
N ASP A 448 14.13 18.06 -4.76
CA ASP A 448 12.72 18.00 -4.38
C ASP A 448 12.15 19.40 -4.09
N ASN A 449 10.82 19.53 -4.13
CA ASN A 449 10.12 20.79 -3.90
C ASN A 449 10.34 21.26 -2.45
N PRO A 450 11.00 22.42 -2.22
CA PRO A 450 11.23 22.94 -0.87
C PRO A 450 9.96 23.09 -0.01
N ALA A 451 8.82 23.38 -0.64
CA ALA A 451 7.55 23.52 0.07
C ALA A 451 7.10 22.23 0.78
N ALA A 452 7.53 21.06 0.31
CA ALA A 452 7.21 19.77 0.95
C ALA A 452 8.03 19.50 2.23
N TRP A 453 9.12 20.25 2.47
CA TRP A 453 10.10 19.98 3.52
C TRP A 453 10.09 21.02 4.65
N GLY A 454 9.23 22.04 4.57
CA GLY A 454 9.09 23.08 5.58
C GLY A 454 10.38 23.87 5.75
N LYS A 455 10.96 23.84 6.96
CA LYS A 455 12.22 24.56 7.26
C LYS A 455 13.49 23.76 6.93
N ILE A 456 13.36 22.49 6.53
CA ILE A 456 14.49 21.61 6.22
C ILE A 456 14.84 21.76 4.74
N LYS A 457 16.13 21.76 4.43
CA LYS A 457 16.60 21.79 3.04
C LYS A 457 16.07 20.56 2.29
N ALA A 458 15.39 20.80 1.17
CA ALA A 458 14.93 19.73 0.30
C ALA A 458 16.10 18.83 -0.13
N PRO A 459 15.91 17.50 -0.14
CA PRO A 459 16.91 16.58 -0.65
C PRO A 459 17.20 16.86 -2.13
N ASN A 460 18.48 16.81 -2.48
CA ASN A 460 18.91 16.77 -3.87
C ASN A 460 19.07 15.31 -4.27
N TRP A 461 18.18 14.82 -5.12
CA TRP A 461 18.22 13.46 -5.65
C TRP A 461 19.10 13.34 -6.90
N ALA A 462 19.55 14.46 -7.46
CA ALA A 462 20.30 14.45 -8.71
C ALA A 462 21.61 13.64 -8.59
N ILE A 463 21.93 12.92 -9.66
CA ILE A 463 23.17 12.14 -9.79
C ILE A 463 23.95 12.56 -11.03
N SER A 464 25.23 12.20 -11.06
CA SER A 464 26.06 12.42 -12.24
C SER A 464 25.67 11.48 -13.39
N LYS A 465 25.96 11.90 -14.63
CA LYS A 465 25.83 11.05 -15.82
C LYS A 465 26.63 9.75 -15.68
N ALA A 466 27.82 9.82 -15.08
CA ALA A 466 28.67 8.66 -14.81
C ALA A 466 28.04 7.68 -13.79
N SER A 467 27.41 8.19 -12.74
CA SER A 467 26.69 7.38 -11.75
C SER A 467 25.52 6.63 -12.40
N MET A 468 24.74 7.31 -13.25
CA MET A 468 23.63 6.68 -13.95
C MET A 468 24.12 5.62 -14.96
N GLN A 469 25.19 5.87 -15.70
CA GLN A 469 25.79 4.88 -16.60
C GLN A 469 26.26 3.61 -15.85
N LYS A 470 26.92 3.77 -14.70
CA LYS A 470 27.31 2.65 -13.84
C LYS A 470 26.09 1.84 -13.41
N PHE A 471 25.01 2.50 -12.99
CA PHE A 471 23.77 1.85 -12.59
C PHE A 471 23.09 1.10 -13.74
N ILE A 472 22.94 1.73 -14.92
CA ILE A 472 22.38 1.10 -16.13
C ILE A 472 23.16 -0.16 -16.51
N LYS A 473 24.49 -0.09 -16.47
CA LYS A 473 25.34 -1.26 -16.71
C LYS A 473 25.06 -2.34 -15.66
N ALA A 474 25.11 -1.98 -14.37
CA ALA A 474 24.93 -2.94 -13.28
C ALA A 474 23.57 -3.67 -13.30
N VAL A 475 22.49 -2.99 -13.73
CA VAL A 475 21.15 -3.59 -13.78
C VAL A 475 20.90 -4.43 -15.04
N ASN A 476 21.64 -4.17 -16.13
CA ASN A 476 21.56 -4.94 -17.37
C ASN A 476 22.59 -6.08 -17.44
N ASP A 477 23.67 -6.03 -16.66
CA ASP A 477 24.67 -7.09 -16.59
C ASP A 477 24.04 -8.35 -15.95
N ASP A 478 23.70 -9.33 -16.80
CA ASP A 478 23.43 -10.72 -16.44
C ASP A 478 24.74 -11.37 -16.00
N ASN A 479 25.19 -11.08 -14.78
CA ASN A 479 26.19 -11.92 -14.12
C ASN A 479 25.53 -13.20 -13.61
N SER A 480 24.99 -14.01 -14.54
CA SER A 480 24.89 -15.46 -14.36
C SER A 480 26.24 -16.05 -14.77
N ARG A 481 27.18 -16.05 -13.82
CA ARG A 481 28.30 -16.99 -13.82
C ARG A 481 28.21 -17.80 -12.55
#